data_AF-A0A4D4MI44-F1
#
_entry.id   AF-A0A4D4MI44-F1
#
_cell.length_a   1.000
_cell.length_b   1.000
_cell.length_c   1.000
_cell.angle_alpha   90.00
_cell.angle_beta   90.00
_cell.angle_gamma   90.00
#
_symmetry.space_group_name_H-M   'P 1'
#
loop_
_entity.id
_entity.type
_entity.pdbx_description
1 polymer ?
#
loop_
_entity_poly.entity_id
_entity_poly.type
_entity_poly.pdbx_seq_one_letter_code
_entity_poly.pdbx_strand_id
1 'polypeptide(L)'
;MVQEAEQHRGEDQALREAVDARNELDAVAYQVERRLNELGEAAPTHERARADMLVAEAREAVQQEAPPDKVRPLASELQQILASLAAHQAGAGQAAQDQTGAAAGASAPGGSDDEVIDAEFDKS
;
A
#
# COMPACT_ATOMS: atom_id res chain seq x y z
N MET A 1 -35.74 21.70 -7.84
CA MET A 1 -34.64 22.40 -8.55
C MET A 1 -33.37 22.54 -7.72
N VAL A 2 -33.34 23.25 -6.57
CA VAL A 2 -32.10 23.35 -5.75
C VAL A 2 -31.77 22.03 -5.02
N GLN A 3 -32.76 21.38 -4.40
CA GLN A 3 -32.55 20.11 -3.69
C GLN A 3 -32.17 18.95 -4.63
N GLU A 4 -32.76 18.89 -5.83
CA GLU A 4 -32.38 17.91 -6.86
C GLU A 4 -30.93 18.15 -7.32
N ALA A 5 -30.52 19.40 -7.54
CA ALA A 5 -29.15 19.71 -7.94
C ALA A 5 -28.10 19.34 -6.86
N GLU A 6 -28.44 19.43 -5.57
CA GLU A 6 -27.55 19.04 -4.47
C GLU A 6 -27.45 17.52 -4.32
N GLN A 7 -28.56 16.80 -4.49
CA GLN A 7 -28.60 15.33 -4.36
C GLN A 7 -27.78 14.65 -5.46
N HIS A 8 -27.90 15.11 -6.70
CA HIS A 8 -27.10 14.61 -7.82
C HIS A 8 -25.60 14.87 -7.65
N ARG A 9 -25.20 16.03 -7.09
CA ARG A 9 -23.78 16.28 -6.78
C ARG A 9 -23.21 15.31 -5.75
N GLY A 10 -24.00 14.94 -4.74
CA GLY A 10 -23.56 14.00 -3.70
C GLY A 10 -23.34 12.60 -4.25
N GLU A 11 -24.23 12.13 -5.13
CA GLU A 11 -24.12 10.83 -5.80
C GLU A 11 -22.89 10.78 -6.72
N ASP A 12 -22.68 11.80 -7.55
CA ASP A 12 -21.51 11.90 -8.44
C ASP A 12 -20.19 11.89 -7.65
N GLN A 13 -20.16 12.58 -6.51
CA GLN A 13 -18.98 12.60 -5.64
C GLN A 13 -18.71 11.23 -5.01
N ALA A 14 -19.74 10.56 -4.50
CA ALA A 14 -19.60 9.24 -3.89
C ALA A 14 -19.13 8.18 -4.92
N LEU A 15 -19.65 8.24 -6.15
CA LEU A 15 -19.20 7.40 -7.27
C LEU A 15 -17.71 7.63 -7.58
N ARG A 16 -17.29 8.90 -7.63
CA ARG A 16 -15.87 9.23 -7.87
C ARG A 16 -14.98 8.69 -6.76
N GLU A 17 -15.33 8.91 -5.50
CA GLU A 17 -14.55 8.43 -4.36
C GLU A 17 -14.44 6.90 -4.33
N ALA A 18 -15.49 6.18 -4.74
CA ALA A 18 -15.46 4.72 -4.85
C ALA A 18 -14.55 4.23 -5.98
N VAL A 19 -14.58 4.90 -7.14
CA VAL A 19 -13.68 4.60 -8.26
C VAL A 19 -12.23 4.88 -7.86
N ASP A 20 -11.95 6.03 -7.26
CA ASP A 20 -10.60 6.42 -6.84
C ASP A 20 -10.03 5.43 -5.81
N ALA A 21 -10.84 5.03 -4.82
CA ALA A 21 -10.43 4.03 -3.83
C ALA A 21 -10.10 2.68 -4.48
N ARG A 22 -10.89 2.23 -5.45
CA ARG A 22 -10.62 0.96 -6.17
C ARG A 22 -9.38 1.04 -7.04
N ASN A 23 -9.15 2.17 -7.70
CA ASN A 23 -7.95 2.40 -8.49
C ASN A 23 -6.69 2.41 -7.61
N GLU A 24 -6.77 3.02 -6.42
CA GLU A 24 -5.69 2.98 -5.44
C GLU A 24 -5.41 1.54 -4.97
N LEU A 25 -6.47 0.78 -4.64
CA LEU A 25 -6.34 -0.61 -4.23
C LEU A 25 -5.66 -1.48 -5.31
N ASP A 26 -6.09 -1.37 -6.57
CA ASP A 26 -5.48 -2.10 -7.69
C ASP A 26 -4.01 -1.70 -7.89
N ALA A 27 -3.70 -0.41 -7.82
CA ALA A 27 -2.34 0.09 -7.95
C ALA A 27 -1.41 -0.47 -6.86
N VAL A 28 -1.85 -0.48 -5.60
CA VAL A 28 -1.06 -1.04 -4.49
C VAL A 28 -0.94 -2.56 -4.62
N ALA A 29 -2.01 -3.27 -4.96
CA ALA A 29 -1.97 -4.72 -5.17
C ALA A 29 -0.93 -5.11 -6.23
N TYR A 30 -0.90 -4.40 -7.36
CA TYR A 30 0.10 -4.59 -8.40
C TYR A 30 1.53 -4.31 -7.91
N GLN A 31 1.73 -3.27 -7.10
CA GLN A 31 3.06 -2.97 -6.52
C GLN A 31 3.53 -4.10 -5.60
N VAL A 32 2.65 -4.64 -4.76
CA VAL A 32 2.96 -5.77 -3.87
C VAL A 32 3.36 -7.01 -4.69
N GLU A 33 2.57 -7.40 -5.69
CA GLU A 33 2.90 -8.53 -6.57
C GLU A 33 4.26 -8.34 -7.25
N ARG A 34 4.51 -7.14 -7.76
CA ARG A 34 5.78 -6.82 -8.39
C ARG A 34 6.93 -6.98 -7.39
N ARG A 35 6.80 -6.48 -6.16
CA ARG A 35 7.84 -6.63 -5.12
C ARG A 35 8.08 -8.09 -4.74
N LEU A 36 7.04 -8.90 -4.60
CA LEU A 36 7.19 -10.34 -4.36
C LEU A 36 7.95 -11.04 -5.50
N ASN A 37 7.64 -10.67 -6.75
CA ASN A 37 8.34 -11.19 -7.92
C ASN A 37 9.81 -10.75 -7.96
N GLU A 38 10.11 -9.51 -7.58
CA GLU A 38 11.49 -8.98 -7.47
C GLU A 38 12.30 -9.68 -6.37
N LEU A 39 11.69 -9.93 -5.21
CA LEU A 39 12.33 -10.61 -4.08
C LEU A 39 12.49 -12.12 -4.32
N GLY A 40 11.55 -12.74 -5.04
CA GLY A 40 11.53 -14.17 -5.26
C GLY A 40 11.72 -14.93 -3.94
N GLU A 41 12.61 -15.92 -3.92
CA GLU A 41 12.90 -16.75 -2.74
C GLU A 41 13.45 -15.98 -1.52
N ALA A 42 13.85 -14.71 -1.67
CA ALA A 42 14.28 -13.88 -0.55
C ALA A 42 13.11 -13.34 0.28
N ALA A 43 11.88 -13.35 -0.25
CA ALA A 43 10.69 -12.93 0.49
C ALA A 43 10.35 -13.94 1.59
N PRO A 44 10.13 -13.51 2.85
CA PRO A 44 9.70 -14.41 3.92
C PRO A 44 8.41 -15.15 3.54
N THR A 45 8.37 -16.47 3.75
CA THR A 45 7.23 -17.32 3.32
C THR A 45 5.90 -16.86 3.89
N HIS A 46 5.90 -16.36 5.13
CA HIS A 46 4.69 -15.86 5.79
C HIS A 46 4.20 -14.54 5.18
N GLU A 47 5.10 -13.61 4.85
CA GLU A 47 4.75 -12.35 4.18
C GLU A 47 4.23 -12.61 2.77
N ARG A 48 4.90 -13.50 2.02
CA ARG A 48 4.45 -13.92 0.69
C ARG A 48 3.03 -14.49 0.73
N ALA A 49 2.77 -15.45 1.61
CA ALA A 49 1.44 -16.06 1.70
C ALA A 49 0.35 -15.04 2.06
N ARG A 50 0.65 -14.11 2.99
CA ARG A 50 -0.28 -13.04 3.36
C ARG A 50 -0.51 -12.06 2.20
N ALA A 51 0.56 -11.70 1.49
CA ALA A 51 0.52 -10.80 0.35
C ALA A 51 -0.30 -11.39 -0.81
N ASP A 52 -0.09 -12.66 -1.16
CA ASP A 52 -0.84 -13.36 -2.21
C ASP A 52 -2.35 -13.40 -1.90
N MET A 53 -2.70 -13.66 -0.63
CA MET A 53 -4.09 -13.66 -0.17
C MET A 53 -4.72 -12.27 -0.28
N LEU A 54 -4.06 -11.23 0.25
CA LEU A 54 -4.57 -9.86 0.20
C LEU A 54 -4.68 -9.32 -1.24
N VAL A 55 -3.74 -9.68 -2.12
CA VAL A 55 -3.80 -9.32 -3.54
C VAL A 55 -5.00 -10.00 -4.21
N ALA A 56 -5.29 -11.27 -3.90
CA ALA A 56 -6.45 -11.96 -4.43
C ALA A 56 -7.76 -11.31 -3.96
N GLU A 57 -7.86 -11.00 -2.66
CA GLU A 57 -9.02 -10.28 -2.09
C GLU A 57 -9.18 -8.89 -2.71
N ALA A 58 -8.07 -8.16 -2.92
CA ALA A 58 -8.09 -6.85 -3.54
C ALA A 58 -8.63 -6.90 -4.98
N ARG A 59 -8.17 -7.86 -5.78
CA ARG A 59 -8.65 -8.09 -7.15
C ARG A 59 -10.13 -8.45 -7.19
N GLU A 60 -10.57 -9.31 -6.28
CA GLU A 60 -11.99 -9.66 -6.15
C GLU A 60 -12.83 -8.42 -5.78
N ALA A 61 -12.37 -7.62 -4.80
CA ALA A 61 -13.04 -6.39 -4.39
C ALA A 61 -13.15 -5.36 -5.52
N VAL A 62 -12.10 -5.20 -6.32
CA VAL A 62 -12.12 -4.34 -7.52
C VAL A 62 -13.11 -4.88 -8.56
N GLN A 63 -13.09 -6.18 -8.83
CA GLN A 63 -13.97 -6.81 -9.82
C GLN A 63 -15.46 -6.82 -9.41
N GLN A 64 -15.74 -6.88 -8.11
CA GLN A 64 -17.09 -6.80 -7.56
C GLN A 64 -17.56 -5.36 -7.29
N GLU A 65 -16.77 -4.36 -7.68
CA GLU A 65 -17.06 -2.94 -7.42
C GLU A 65 -17.36 -2.64 -5.94
N ALA A 66 -16.60 -3.27 -5.04
CA ALA A 66 -16.81 -3.17 -3.60
C ALA A 66 -16.84 -1.71 -3.11
N PRO A 67 -17.60 -1.42 -2.03
CA PRO A 67 -17.72 -0.07 -1.49
C PRO A 67 -16.39 0.40 -0.85
N PRO A 68 -16.16 1.72 -0.75
CA PRO A 68 -14.95 2.30 -0.17
C PRO A 68 -14.60 1.76 1.22
N ASP A 69 -15.61 1.47 2.03
CA ASP A 69 -15.43 0.95 3.40
C ASP A 69 -14.75 -0.43 3.45
N LYS A 70 -14.85 -1.22 2.38
CA LYS A 70 -14.14 -2.50 2.23
C LYS A 70 -12.80 -2.35 1.52
N VAL A 71 -12.74 -1.43 0.57
CA VAL A 71 -11.57 -1.20 -0.29
C VAL A 71 -10.43 -0.52 0.46
N ARG A 72 -10.73 0.50 1.28
CA ARG A 72 -9.72 1.28 2.00
C ARG A 72 -8.91 0.45 3.01
N PRO A 73 -9.52 -0.42 3.84
CA PRO A 73 -8.76 -1.29 4.74
C PRO A 73 -7.81 -2.23 3.97
N LEU A 74 -8.27 -2.86 2.89
CA LEU A 74 -7.45 -3.73 2.05
C LEU A 74 -6.25 -2.97 1.47
N ALA A 75 -6.46 -1.73 1.01
CA ALA A 75 -5.39 -0.90 0.49
C ALA A 75 -4.35 -0.59 1.57
N SER A 76 -4.80 -0.23 2.79
CA SER A 76 -3.90 0.00 3.93
C SER A 76 -3.11 -1.24 4.33
N GLU A 77 -3.74 -2.43 4.34
CA GLU A 77 -3.03 -3.68 4.64
C GLU A 77 -1.99 -4.04 3.58
N LEU A 78 -2.32 -3.87 2.30
CA LEU A 78 -1.36 -4.07 1.22
C LEU A 78 -0.20 -3.06 1.27
N GLN A 79 -0.46 -1.80 1.65
CA GLN A 79 0.59 -0.81 1.87
C GLN A 79 1.55 -1.21 3.01
N GLN A 80 1.02 -1.77 4.11
CA GLN A 80 1.85 -2.29 5.22
C GLN A 80 2.74 -3.45 4.77
N ILE A 81 2.18 -4.38 3.99
CA ILE A 81 2.95 -5.50 3.40
C ILE A 81 4.00 -4.97 2.43
N LEU A 82 3.67 -3.98 1.61
CA LEU A 82 4.63 -3.38 0.69
C LEU A 82 5.83 -2.77 1.44
N ALA A 83 5.57 -2.11 2.58
CA ALA A 83 6.60 -1.56 3.43
C ALA A 83 7.45 -2.65 4.11
N SER A 84 6.85 -3.74 4.59
CA SER A 84 7.60 -4.85 5.20
C SER A 84 8.52 -5.52 4.17
N LEU A 85 8.01 -5.80 2.97
CA LEU A 85 8.79 -6.38 1.88
C LEU A 85 9.95 -5.46 1.45
N ALA A 86 9.73 -4.14 1.44
CA ALA A 86 10.78 -3.17 1.13
C ALA A 86 11.91 -3.17 2.19
N ALA A 87 11.57 -3.34 3.47
CA ALA A 87 12.56 -3.41 4.55
C ALA A 87 13.49 -4.63 4.41
N HIS A 88 12.98 -5.76 3.91
CA HIS A 88 13.81 -6.95 3.64
C HIS A 88 14.82 -6.73 2.51
N GLN A 89 14.50 -5.88 1.53
CA GLN A 89 15.43 -5.51 0.47
C GLN A 89 16.58 -4.61 0.99
N ALA A 90 16.28 -3.70 1.92
CA ALA A 90 17.26 -2.79 2.51
C ALA A 90 18.33 -3.52 3.34
N GLY A 91 17.98 -4.65 3.97
CA GLY A 91 18.92 -5.50 4.72
C GLY A 91 19.83 -6.36 3.82
N ALA A 92 19.41 -6.67 2.59
CA ALA A 92 20.15 -7.51 1.65
C ALA A 92 20.96 -6.72 0.60
N GLY A 93 20.83 -5.39 0.55
CA GLY A 93 21.42 -4.58 -0.51
C GLY A 93 21.63 -3.12 -0.16
N GLN A 94 22.76 -2.80 0.48
CA GLN A 94 23.39 -1.46 0.43
C GLN A 94 23.90 -1.09 -0.98
N ALA A 95 23.27 -1.58 -2.05
CA ALA A 95 23.66 -1.32 -3.43
C ALA A 95 22.49 -1.52 -4.42
N ALA A 96 21.40 -0.79 -4.24
CA ALA A 96 20.48 -0.54 -5.35
C ALA A 96 19.95 0.88 -5.22
N GLN A 97 20.74 1.77 -5.82
CA GLN A 97 20.49 3.18 -6.01
C GLN A 97 19.07 3.41 -6.52
N ASP A 98 18.28 4.05 -5.68
CA ASP A 98 17.00 4.66 -6.01
C ASP A 98 17.20 5.61 -7.19
N GLN A 99 16.69 5.22 -8.35
CA GLN A 99 16.77 6.01 -9.56
C GLN A 99 15.53 5.82 -10.42
N THR A 100 14.40 6.33 -9.92
CA THR A 100 13.36 6.96 -10.75
C THR A 100 12.91 8.22 -10.03
N GLY A 101 13.50 9.35 -10.40
CA GLY A 101 13.50 10.57 -9.60
C GLY A 101 12.35 11.55 -9.81
N ALA A 102 12.33 12.57 -8.96
CA ALA A 102 12.02 13.96 -9.29
C ALA A 102 12.43 14.89 -8.14
N ALA A 103 13.50 15.65 -8.39
CA ALA A 103 13.72 17.05 -8.02
C ALA A 103 13.87 17.49 -6.54
N ALA A 104 15.08 18.00 -6.29
CA ALA A 104 15.40 19.26 -5.61
C ALA A 104 15.55 19.26 -4.07
N GLY A 105 16.81 19.45 -3.65
CA GLY A 105 17.11 20.48 -2.64
C GLY A 105 17.90 20.04 -1.41
N ALA A 106 19.20 20.33 -1.46
CA ALA A 106 20.01 20.85 -0.35
C ALA A 106 20.39 19.94 0.86
N SER A 107 21.69 19.65 0.91
CA SER A 107 22.59 19.96 2.05
C SER A 107 22.49 19.18 3.37
N ALA A 108 23.55 18.37 3.55
CA ALA A 108 24.42 18.26 4.73
C ALA A 108 23.99 17.37 5.92
N PRO A 109 24.99 16.79 6.64
CA PRO A 109 24.82 15.55 7.41
C PRO A 109 24.69 15.80 8.91
N GLY A 110 24.02 14.89 9.62
CA GLY A 110 24.10 14.86 11.07
C GLY A 110 23.02 14.04 11.75
N GLY A 111 23.45 12.99 12.46
CA GLY A 111 22.91 12.62 13.77
C GLY A 111 21.64 11.79 13.81
N SER A 112 21.81 10.57 14.31
CA SER A 112 20.97 9.92 15.34
C SER A 112 19.45 9.88 15.11
N ASP A 113 18.89 8.70 14.92
CA ASP A 113 18.45 7.87 16.04
C ASP A 113 18.02 6.49 15.55
N ASP A 114 18.52 5.49 16.24
CA ASP A 114 18.12 4.09 16.17
C ASP A 114 16.78 3.98 16.91
N GLU A 115 15.67 4.35 16.26
CA GLU A 115 14.33 4.00 16.72
C GLU A 115 14.10 2.51 16.44
N VAL A 116 14.66 1.70 17.34
CA VAL A 116 14.28 0.31 17.57
C VAL A 116 12.77 0.29 17.76
N ILE A 117 12.07 -0.37 16.84
CA ILE A 117 10.64 -0.64 16.95
C ILE A 117 10.48 -1.59 18.13
N ASP A 118 10.04 -1.06 19.27
CA ASP A 118 9.61 -1.81 20.45
C ASP A 118 8.38 -2.65 20.07
N ALA A 119 8.65 -3.89 19.66
CA ALA A 119 7.65 -4.94 19.56
C ALA A 119 7.38 -5.51 20.96
N GLU A 120 6.81 -4.71 21.87
CA GLU A 120 6.22 -5.20 23.11
C GLU A 120 4.69 -5.16 23.02
N PHE A 121 4.13 -6.21 22.41
CA PHE A 121 2.76 -6.62 22.70
C PHE A 121 2.85 -7.81 23.66
N ASP A 122 3.15 -7.51 24.93
CA ASP A 122 3.08 -8.51 26.00
C ASP A 122 1.62 -8.70 26.42
N LYS A 123 1.28 -9.96 26.61
CA LYS A 123 -0.02 -10.52 26.92
C LYS A 123 -0.02 -10.89 28.39
N SER A 124 -0.57 -10.05 29.25
CA SER A 124 -1.24 -10.43 30.51
C SER A 124 -1.87 -9.25 31.21
#